data_AF-A0A086J1F1-F1
#
_entry.id   AF-A0A086J1F1-F1
#
_cell.length_a   1.000
_cell.length_b   1.000
_cell.length_c   1.000
_cell.angle_alpha   90.00
_cell.angle_beta   90.00
_cell.angle_gamma   90.00
#
_symmetry.space_group_name_H-M   'P 1'
#
loop_
_entity.id
_entity.type
_entity.pdbx_description
1 polymer ?
#
loop_
_entity_poly.entity_id
_entity_poly.type
_entity_poly.pdbx_seq_one_letter_code
_entity_poly.pdbx_strand_id
1 'polypeptide(L)'
;MVYNAEQGKLPEYTRAFARKAKSLLYKCPVVFFGAVLYLMYVMTVGEKMFSCTGSFPGAEVHTASAILFVAASCVSQVLFFALSSYTSGVISSPISESFRYVQSMHESLAAGLPVERVFTNLFVCLALSALLTSAGFFLMYILRAERMINRIPSGLSMALFISIGFLCVSYANERVCAVSSAAGVYWQAVLAFNAVGVAVTLLCKVCKKRCPAVARYSVLWAGVLLTAVFYVWALIKGETTASLLKKGWLASDPRKEVVLAVPRMALPHIDLRAVLWEIPSIGKIAAMNLMQFPINFPPAKAQTGKSA
;
A
#
# COMPACT_ATOMS: atom_id res chain seq x y z
N MET A 1 -32.08 44.61 -39.17
CA MET A 1 -32.04 44.37 -37.71
C MET A 1 -31.25 43.10 -37.45
N VAL A 2 -30.04 43.26 -36.94
CA VAL A 2 -29.14 42.15 -36.58
C VAL A 2 -29.63 41.57 -35.26
N TYR A 3 -30.14 40.33 -35.28
CA TYR A 3 -30.41 39.58 -34.07
C TYR A 3 -29.06 39.20 -33.44
N ASN A 4 -28.64 39.92 -32.41
CA ASN A 4 -27.43 39.64 -31.64
C ASN A 4 -27.58 38.30 -30.90
N ALA A 5 -26.76 37.33 -31.29
CA ALA A 5 -26.65 35.99 -30.70
C ALA A 5 -25.87 35.98 -29.35
N GLU A 6 -26.17 36.92 -28.45
CA GLU A 6 -25.46 37.07 -27.17
C GLU A 6 -26.29 36.75 -25.91
N GLN A 7 -27.58 36.38 -26.04
CA GLN A 7 -28.42 36.08 -24.87
C GLN A 7 -28.36 34.63 -24.35
N GLY A 8 -27.45 33.79 -24.86
CA GLY A 8 -27.37 32.37 -24.49
C GLY A 8 -26.19 31.95 -23.60
N LYS A 9 -25.31 32.86 -23.18
CA LYS A 9 -24.08 32.49 -22.47
C LYS A 9 -24.25 32.68 -20.95
N LEU A 10 -24.42 31.56 -20.23
CA LEU A 10 -24.38 31.49 -18.76
C LEU A 10 -23.30 32.43 -18.19
N PRO A 11 -23.56 33.16 -17.09
CA PRO A 11 -22.56 34.04 -16.48
C PRO A 11 -21.24 33.30 -16.23
N GLU A 12 -20.11 34.01 -16.36
CA GLU A 12 -18.77 33.39 -16.32
C GLU A 12 -18.49 32.64 -15.01
N TYR A 13 -19.03 33.12 -13.89
CA TYR A 13 -18.97 32.46 -12.58
C TYR A 13 -19.69 31.10 -12.58
N THR A 14 -20.87 31.01 -13.22
CA THR A 14 -21.63 29.76 -13.39
C THR A 14 -20.89 28.78 -14.29
N ARG A 15 -20.21 29.26 -15.34
CA ARG A 15 -19.34 28.43 -16.20
C ARG A 15 -18.08 27.97 -15.47
N ALA A 16 -17.51 28.79 -14.57
CA ALA A 16 -16.37 28.41 -13.74
C ALA A 16 -16.77 27.37 -12.68
N PHE A 17 -17.91 27.57 -12.01
CA PHE A 17 -18.48 26.63 -11.06
C PHE A 17 -18.84 25.29 -11.73
N ALA A 18 -19.51 25.32 -12.88
CA ALA A 18 -19.82 24.12 -13.65
C ALA A 18 -18.55 23.38 -14.13
N ARG A 19 -17.49 24.11 -14.53
CA ARG A 19 -16.18 23.51 -14.84
C ARG A 19 -15.52 22.87 -13.62
N LYS A 20 -15.59 23.52 -12.46
CA LYS A 20 -15.04 23.00 -11.18
C LYS A 20 -15.83 21.79 -10.67
N ALA A 21 -17.15 21.82 -10.76
CA ALA A 21 -18.04 20.70 -10.43
C ALA A 21 -17.83 19.51 -11.38
N LYS A 22 -17.70 19.76 -12.69
CA LYS A 22 -17.36 18.72 -13.67
C LYS A 22 -15.97 18.14 -13.40
N SER A 23 -14.99 18.98 -13.06
CA SER A 23 -13.65 18.52 -12.64
C SER A 23 -13.70 17.63 -11.39
N LEU A 24 -14.48 18.00 -10.37
CA LEU A 24 -14.71 17.22 -9.16
C LEU A 24 -15.36 15.85 -9.47
N LEU A 25 -16.38 15.82 -10.32
CA LEU A 25 -17.04 14.57 -10.75
C LEU A 25 -16.07 13.59 -11.44
N TYR A 26 -15.04 14.08 -12.13
CA TYR A 26 -13.98 13.22 -12.69
C TYR A 26 -12.92 12.82 -11.67
N LYS A 27 -12.61 13.69 -10.69
CA LYS A 27 -11.55 13.47 -9.70
C LYS A 27 -11.99 12.59 -8.54
N CYS A 28 -13.20 12.76 -8.02
CA CYS A 28 -13.70 12.00 -6.87
C CYS A 28 -13.65 10.48 -7.07
N PRO A 29 -14.09 9.91 -8.22
CA PRO A 29 -13.98 8.47 -8.46
C PRO A 29 -12.53 7.98 -8.50
N VAL A 30 -11.59 8.80 -8.99
CA VAL A 30 -10.15 8.45 -9.04
C VAL A 30 -9.56 8.45 -7.63
N VAL A 31 -9.88 9.44 -6.81
CA VAL A 31 -9.45 9.51 -5.40
C VAL A 31 -10.02 8.33 -4.61
N PHE A 32 -11.32 8.05 -4.77
CA PHE A 32 -11.98 6.93 -4.11
C PHE A 32 -11.38 5.57 -4.55
N PHE A 33 -11.13 5.41 -5.85
CA PHE A 33 -10.44 4.24 -6.38
C PHE A 33 -9.05 4.07 -5.77
N GLY A 34 -8.26 5.15 -5.70
CA GLY A 34 -6.95 5.14 -5.07
C GLY A 34 -7.01 4.77 -3.59
N ALA A 35 -7.98 5.30 -2.84
CA ALA A 35 -8.18 4.97 -1.43
C ALA A 35 -8.50 3.48 -1.22
N VAL A 36 -9.36 2.90 -2.07
CA VAL A 36 -9.69 1.47 -1.98
C VAL A 36 -8.50 0.58 -2.34
N LEU A 37 -7.75 0.93 -3.39
CA LEU A 37 -6.51 0.20 -3.73
C LEU A 37 -5.50 0.26 -2.58
N TYR A 38 -5.36 1.42 -1.93
CA TYR A 38 -4.50 1.55 -0.75
C TYR A 38 -4.99 0.73 0.43
N LEU A 39 -6.31 0.71 0.69
CA LEU A 39 -6.87 -0.11 1.75
C LEU A 39 -6.61 -1.60 1.49
N MET A 40 -6.80 -2.07 0.25
CA MET A 40 -6.46 -3.44 -0.14
C MET A 40 -4.97 -3.73 0.08
N TYR A 41 -4.09 -2.78 -0.26
CA TYR A 41 -2.65 -2.93 -0.06
C TYR A 41 -2.26 -2.96 1.44
N VAL A 42 -2.89 -2.13 2.26
CA VAL A 42 -2.74 -2.16 3.73
C VAL A 42 -3.15 -3.54 4.26
N MET A 43 -4.30 -4.06 3.82
CA MET A 43 -4.84 -5.35 4.30
C MET A 43 -4.10 -6.59 3.78
N THR A 44 -3.35 -6.47 2.68
CA THR A 44 -2.63 -7.63 2.10
C THR A 44 -1.15 -7.61 2.45
N VAL A 45 -0.55 -6.43 2.51
CA VAL A 45 0.90 -6.25 2.68
C VAL A 45 1.23 -5.34 3.86
N GLY A 46 0.52 -4.23 4.04
CA GLY A 46 0.81 -3.24 5.09
C GLY A 46 0.74 -3.79 6.51
N GLU A 47 -0.24 -4.63 6.81
CA GLU A 47 -0.39 -5.34 8.09
C GLU A 47 0.72 -6.35 8.39
N LYS A 48 1.58 -6.67 7.41
CA LYS A 48 2.73 -7.59 7.55
C LYS A 48 4.06 -6.85 7.63
N MET A 49 4.07 -5.53 7.82
CA MET A 49 5.32 -4.77 7.92
C MET A 49 6.23 -5.28 9.04
N PHE A 50 5.66 -5.69 10.19
CA PHE A 50 6.40 -6.31 11.28
C PHE A 50 6.13 -7.82 11.36
N SER A 51 7.13 -8.55 11.86
CA SER A 51 6.99 -10.00 12.05
C SER A 51 6.10 -10.33 13.23
N CYS A 52 5.31 -11.39 13.08
CA CYS A 52 4.49 -11.98 14.13
C CYS A 52 5.21 -13.12 14.87
N THR A 53 6.45 -13.44 14.50
CA THR A 53 7.30 -14.42 15.18
C THR A 53 8.12 -13.71 16.28
N GLY A 54 8.29 -14.35 17.44
CA GLY A 54 9.07 -13.81 18.57
C GLY A 54 8.23 -13.22 19.71
N SER A 55 8.80 -12.27 20.45
CA SER A 55 8.36 -11.72 21.75
C SER A 55 7.05 -10.91 21.73
N PHE A 56 6.45 -10.71 20.56
CA PHE A 56 5.17 -10.02 20.37
C PHE A 56 4.25 -10.82 19.42
N PRO A 57 3.53 -11.83 19.92
CA PRO A 57 2.58 -12.57 19.10
C PRO A 57 1.21 -11.87 19.03
N GLY A 58 0.58 -11.88 17.85
CA GLY A 58 -0.88 -11.73 17.73
C GLY A 58 -1.39 -10.55 16.90
N ALA A 59 -2.69 -10.26 17.07
CA ALA A 59 -3.44 -9.28 16.28
C ALA A 59 -2.97 -7.82 16.48
N GLU A 60 -2.30 -7.53 17.59
CA GLU A 60 -1.81 -6.19 17.94
C GLU A 60 -0.68 -5.74 17.00
N VAL A 61 0.24 -6.64 16.63
CA VAL A 61 1.34 -6.34 15.71
C VAL A 61 0.82 -6.05 14.30
N HIS A 62 -0.18 -6.80 13.84
CA HIS A 62 -0.85 -6.54 12.57
C HIS A 62 -1.55 -5.18 12.57
N THR A 63 -2.23 -4.86 13.67
CA THR A 63 -2.94 -3.58 13.84
C THR A 63 -1.95 -2.40 13.86
N ALA A 64 -0.87 -2.52 14.63
CA ALA A 64 0.19 -1.52 14.68
C ALA A 64 0.86 -1.34 13.30
N SER A 65 1.16 -2.44 12.60
CA SER A 65 1.72 -2.43 11.24
C SER A 65 0.79 -1.69 10.27
N ALA A 66 -0.50 -2.03 10.26
CA ALA A 66 -1.48 -1.41 9.38
C ALA A 66 -1.62 0.09 9.65
N ILE A 67 -1.67 0.50 10.93
CA ILE A 67 -1.83 1.92 11.27
C ILE A 67 -0.56 2.71 10.95
N LEU A 68 0.62 2.18 11.26
CA LEU A 68 1.88 2.82 10.89
C LEU A 68 2.05 2.89 9.37
N PHE A 69 1.61 1.88 8.64
CA PHE A 69 1.60 1.91 7.18
C PHE A 69 0.72 3.05 6.65
N VAL A 70 -0.51 3.18 7.18
CA VAL A 70 -1.45 4.24 6.79
C VAL A 70 -0.88 5.62 7.15
N ALA A 71 -0.41 5.79 8.38
CA ALA A 71 0.18 7.05 8.85
C ALA A 71 1.40 7.44 8.01
N ALA A 72 2.33 6.52 7.77
CA ALA A 72 3.51 6.74 6.94
C ALA A 72 3.12 7.09 5.51
N SER A 73 2.11 6.43 4.94
CA SER A 73 1.60 6.75 3.59
C SER A 73 1.00 8.15 3.52
N CYS A 74 0.17 8.53 4.50
CA CYS A 74 -0.41 9.87 4.56
C CYS A 74 0.67 10.95 4.68
N VAL A 75 1.61 10.79 5.62
CA VAL A 75 2.71 11.74 5.82
C VAL A 75 3.60 11.80 4.58
N SER A 76 3.98 10.65 4.02
CA SER A 76 4.80 10.56 2.81
C SER A 76 4.14 11.24 1.63
N GLN A 77 2.84 11.02 1.40
CA GLN A 77 2.11 11.65 0.31
C GLN A 77 1.98 13.16 0.46
N VAL A 78 1.72 13.65 1.69
CA VAL A 78 1.65 15.10 1.97
C VAL A 78 3.00 15.75 1.73
N LEU A 79 4.08 15.17 2.24
CA LEU A 79 5.45 15.67 2.03
C LEU A 79 5.84 15.61 0.56
N PHE A 80 5.49 14.52 -0.14
CA PHE A 80 5.74 14.37 -1.56
C PHE A 80 5.03 15.48 -2.35
N PHE A 81 3.75 15.76 -2.10
CA PHE A 81 3.06 16.86 -2.78
C PHE A 81 3.61 18.24 -2.44
N ALA A 82 4.07 18.45 -1.20
CA ALA A 82 4.60 19.74 -0.77
C ALA A 82 6.01 20.03 -1.34
N LEU A 83 6.82 18.99 -1.54
CA LEU A 83 8.26 19.13 -1.85
C LEU A 83 8.65 18.65 -3.25
N SER A 84 7.76 17.93 -3.94
CA SER A 84 8.06 17.37 -5.27
C SER A 84 7.64 18.29 -6.42
N SER A 85 8.37 18.21 -7.53
CA SER A 85 8.01 18.83 -8.81
C SER A 85 7.01 17.99 -9.63
N TYR A 86 6.71 16.75 -9.21
CA TYR A 86 5.73 15.91 -9.89
C TYR A 86 4.30 16.43 -9.67
N THR A 87 3.63 16.82 -10.76
CA THR A 87 2.33 17.50 -10.71
C THR A 87 1.13 16.56 -10.63
N SER A 88 1.27 15.28 -10.98
CA SER A 88 0.24 14.25 -10.80
C SER A 88 0.77 12.85 -11.13
N GLY A 89 0.07 11.81 -10.67
CA GLY A 89 0.25 10.43 -11.14
C GLY A 89 1.17 9.55 -10.28
N VAL A 90 1.85 10.12 -9.29
CA VAL A 90 2.71 9.38 -8.35
C VAL A 90 2.01 9.28 -7.00
N ILE A 91 1.97 8.07 -6.46
CA ILE A 91 1.54 7.82 -5.08
C ILE A 91 2.75 7.30 -4.29
N SER A 92 3.00 7.92 -3.15
CA SER A 92 4.10 7.63 -2.24
C SER A 92 3.59 6.81 -1.06
N SER A 93 4.11 5.59 -0.91
CA SER A 93 3.85 4.67 0.21
C SER A 93 5.15 4.01 0.69
N PRO A 94 5.12 3.37 1.86
CA PRO A 94 6.10 2.34 2.19
C PRO A 94 6.26 1.32 1.06
N ILE A 95 7.50 0.90 0.81
CA ILE A 95 7.87 -0.06 -0.23
C ILE A 95 7.79 -1.47 0.34
N SER A 96 6.87 -2.29 -0.15
CA SER A 96 6.62 -3.65 0.35
C SER A 96 7.82 -4.60 0.26
N GLU A 97 8.66 -4.42 -0.74
CA GLU A 97 9.80 -5.28 -1.03
C GLU A 97 10.90 -5.13 0.03
N SER A 98 10.88 -4.00 0.75
CA SER A 98 11.74 -3.77 1.91
C SER A 98 11.20 -4.47 3.16
N PHE A 99 9.94 -4.90 3.21
CA PHE A 99 9.32 -5.43 4.43
C PHE A 99 9.96 -6.71 4.91
N ARG A 100 10.45 -7.58 4.02
CA ARG A 100 11.19 -8.77 4.45
C ARG A 100 12.42 -8.41 5.28
N TYR A 101 13.11 -7.32 4.94
CA TYR A 101 14.25 -6.83 5.70
C TYR A 101 13.82 -6.17 7.01
N VAL A 102 12.70 -5.44 7.00
CA VAL A 102 12.10 -4.87 8.22
C VAL A 102 11.65 -5.96 9.19
N GLN A 103 11.02 -7.03 8.69
CA GLN A 103 10.62 -8.20 9.47
C GLN A 103 11.84 -8.90 10.08
N SER A 104 12.87 -9.18 9.27
CA SER A 104 14.11 -9.80 9.76
C SER A 104 14.80 -8.95 10.83
N MET A 105 14.80 -7.63 10.67
CA MET A 105 15.34 -6.68 11.65
C MET A 105 14.49 -6.68 12.93
N HIS A 106 13.16 -6.70 12.79
CA HIS A 106 12.24 -6.80 13.92
C HIS A 106 12.47 -8.08 14.73
N GLU A 107 12.60 -9.23 14.07
CA GLU A 107 12.88 -10.53 14.70
C GLU A 107 14.24 -10.54 15.41
N SER A 108 15.28 -10.02 14.76
CA SER A 108 16.63 -9.92 15.32
C SER A 108 16.66 -9.05 16.59
N LEU A 109 16.04 -7.87 16.53
CA LEU A 109 15.91 -6.98 17.69
C LEU A 109 15.06 -7.59 18.81
N ALA A 110 13.96 -8.27 18.47
CA ALA A 110 13.10 -8.94 19.44
C ALA A 110 13.78 -10.12 20.13
N ALA A 111 14.74 -10.77 19.49
CA ALA A 111 15.55 -11.83 20.07
C ALA A 111 16.66 -11.29 21.00
N GLY A 112 17.17 -10.10 20.73
CA GLY A 112 18.29 -9.50 21.46
C GLY A 112 17.92 -8.48 22.55
N LEU A 113 16.69 -7.96 22.56
CA LEU A 113 16.28 -6.86 23.43
C LEU A 113 14.97 -7.15 24.18
N PRO A 114 14.77 -6.54 25.35
CA PRO A 114 13.45 -6.47 25.99
C PRO A 114 12.40 -5.83 25.08
N VAL A 115 11.18 -6.35 25.19
CA VAL A 115 9.96 -5.95 24.47
C VAL A 115 9.79 -4.42 24.41
N GLU A 116 10.05 -3.71 25.50
CA GLU A 116 9.84 -2.25 25.58
C GLU A 116 10.86 -1.44 24.78
N ARG A 117 11.96 -2.06 24.35
CA ARG A 117 13.06 -1.43 23.62
C ARG A 117 13.07 -1.76 22.13
N VAL A 118 12.42 -2.85 21.72
CA VAL A 118 12.44 -3.34 20.32
C VAL A 118 12.03 -2.24 19.35
N PHE A 119 10.86 -1.62 19.56
CA PHE A 119 10.34 -0.62 18.63
C PHE A 119 11.17 0.64 18.58
N THR A 120 11.66 1.14 19.72
CA THR A 120 12.55 2.32 19.73
C THR A 120 13.77 2.07 18.84
N ASN A 121 14.42 0.91 18.98
CA ASN A 121 15.60 0.57 18.19
C ASN A 121 15.26 0.30 16.72
N LEU A 122 14.12 -0.35 16.45
CA LEU A 122 13.62 -0.56 15.09
C LEU A 122 13.37 0.77 14.38
N PHE A 123 12.72 1.73 15.05
CA PHE A 123 12.50 3.08 14.50
C PHE A 123 13.80 3.83 14.27
N VAL A 124 14.79 3.70 15.16
CA VAL A 124 16.14 4.28 14.93
C VAL A 124 16.78 3.65 13.69
N CYS A 125 16.73 2.33 13.53
CA CYS A 125 17.28 1.65 12.35
C CYS A 125 16.56 2.09 11.07
N LEU A 126 15.22 2.21 11.11
CA LEU A 126 14.43 2.72 9.98
C LEU A 126 14.77 4.18 9.67
N ALA A 127 14.96 5.03 10.68
CA ALA A 127 15.38 6.41 10.49
C ALA A 127 16.78 6.49 9.85
N LEU A 128 17.73 5.67 10.30
CA LEU A 128 19.06 5.55 9.67
C LEU A 128 18.96 5.05 8.22
N SER A 129 18.07 4.09 7.94
CA SER A 129 17.84 3.62 6.58
C SER A 129 17.27 4.73 5.68
N ALA A 130 16.37 5.56 6.21
CA ALA A 130 15.82 6.71 5.51
C ALA A 130 16.90 7.77 5.24
N LEU A 131 17.74 8.10 6.23
CA LEU A 131 18.87 9.01 6.07
C LEU A 131 19.86 8.52 5.02
N LEU A 132 20.21 7.23 5.05
CA LEU A 132 21.09 6.61 4.06
C LEU A 132 20.48 6.64 2.66
N THR A 133 19.17 6.37 2.56
CA THR A 133 18.42 6.48 1.30
C THR A 133 18.46 7.92 0.78
N SER A 134 18.19 8.91 1.63
CA SER A 134 18.26 10.33 1.26
C SER A 134 19.66 10.76 0.84
N ALA A 135 20.70 10.30 1.53
CA ALA A 135 22.09 10.53 1.13
C ALA A 135 22.37 9.91 -0.26
N GLY A 136 21.87 8.70 -0.52
CA GLY A 136 21.95 8.06 -1.82
C GLY A 136 21.26 8.87 -2.93
N PHE A 137 20.04 9.38 -2.69
CA PHE A 137 19.35 10.26 -3.65
C PHE A 137 20.11 11.57 -3.89
N PHE A 138 20.65 12.16 -2.84
CA PHE A 138 21.46 13.38 -2.93
C PHE A 138 22.73 13.16 -3.75
N LEU A 139 23.43 12.04 -3.54
CA LEU A 139 24.58 11.64 -4.34
C LEU A 139 24.20 11.41 -5.81
N MET A 140 23.08 10.71 -6.07
CA MET A 140 22.58 10.52 -7.43
C MET A 140 22.27 11.84 -8.13
N TYR A 141 21.74 12.83 -7.40
CA TYR A 141 21.48 14.18 -7.90
C TYR A 141 22.79 14.90 -8.24
N ILE A 142 23.76 14.96 -7.31
CA ILE A 142 25.06 15.61 -7.52
C ILE A 142 25.80 14.99 -8.71
N LEU A 143 25.81 13.66 -8.79
CA LEU A 143 26.51 12.91 -9.85
C LEU A 143 25.76 12.92 -11.19
N ARG A 144 24.58 13.57 -11.27
CA ARG A 144 23.69 13.58 -12.44
C ARG A 144 23.41 12.15 -12.96
N ALA A 145 23.19 11.23 -12.03
CA ALA A 145 22.93 9.82 -12.31
C ALA A 145 21.60 9.57 -13.02
N GLU A 146 20.80 10.62 -13.28
CA GLU A 146 19.61 10.59 -14.15
C GLU A 146 19.89 9.91 -15.50
N ARG A 147 21.09 10.09 -16.06
CA ARG A 147 21.51 9.41 -17.30
C ARG A 147 21.69 7.90 -17.14
N MET A 148 22.05 7.43 -15.95
CA MET A 148 22.17 6.01 -15.64
C MET A 148 20.81 5.39 -15.35
N ILE A 149 19.92 6.13 -14.67
CA ILE A 149 18.52 5.73 -14.44
C ILE A 149 17.79 5.49 -15.77
N ASN A 150 18.00 6.36 -16.75
CA ASN A 150 17.44 6.22 -18.11
C ASN A 150 17.98 5.01 -18.89
N ARG A 151 19.03 4.33 -18.39
CA ARG A 151 19.59 3.11 -19.00
C ARG A 151 19.05 1.84 -18.36
N ILE A 152 18.23 1.92 -17.32
CA ILE A 152 17.60 0.74 -16.73
C ILE A 152 16.71 0.08 -17.80
N PRO A 153 16.94 -1.20 -18.13
CA PRO A 153 16.12 -1.90 -19.11
C PRO A 153 14.66 -1.93 -18.67
N SER A 154 13.73 -1.67 -19.60
CA SER A 154 12.28 -1.77 -19.33
C SER A 154 11.86 -3.16 -18.83
N GLY A 155 12.62 -4.20 -19.21
CA GLY A 155 12.43 -5.56 -18.69
C GLY A 155 12.64 -5.68 -17.19
N LEU A 156 13.51 -4.86 -16.58
CA LEU A 156 13.75 -4.86 -15.14
C LEU A 156 12.56 -4.25 -14.38
N SER A 157 11.95 -3.19 -14.92
CA SER A 157 10.71 -2.62 -14.39
C SER A 157 9.55 -3.63 -14.43
N MET A 158 9.39 -4.36 -15.54
CA MET A 158 8.38 -5.41 -15.67
C MET A 158 8.62 -6.58 -14.72
N ALA A 159 9.89 -7.01 -14.56
CA ALA A 159 10.26 -8.06 -13.61
C ALA A 159 9.93 -7.67 -12.16
N LEU A 160 10.14 -6.40 -11.80
CA LEU A 160 9.76 -5.88 -10.49
C LEU A 160 8.25 -5.95 -10.28
N PHE A 161 7.45 -5.46 -11.23
CA PHE A 161 5.98 -5.54 -11.13
C PHE A 161 5.47 -6.98 -11.00
N ILE A 162 6.07 -7.92 -11.73
CA ILE A 162 5.76 -9.35 -11.62
C ILE A 162 6.11 -9.86 -10.20
N SER A 163 7.26 -9.47 -9.66
CA SER A 163 7.71 -9.85 -8.32
C SER A 163 6.76 -9.33 -7.24
N ILE A 164 6.31 -8.08 -7.35
CA ILE A 164 5.27 -7.50 -6.48
C ILE A 164 3.98 -8.32 -6.58
N GLY A 165 3.55 -8.67 -7.79
CA GLY A 165 2.37 -9.49 -8.02
C GLY A 165 2.45 -10.84 -7.31
N PHE A 166 3.59 -11.53 -7.41
CA PHE A 166 3.81 -12.79 -6.69
C PHE A 166 3.80 -12.63 -5.18
N LEU A 167 4.40 -11.56 -4.64
CA LEU A 167 4.36 -11.27 -3.21
C LEU A 167 2.92 -11.06 -2.72
N CYS A 168 2.11 -10.27 -3.44
CA CYS A 168 0.71 -10.05 -3.10
C CYS A 168 -0.10 -11.36 -3.10
N VAL A 169 0.11 -12.24 -4.09
CA VAL A 169 -0.57 -13.55 -4.15
C VAL A 169 -0.10 -14.46 -3.00
N SER A 170 1.19 -14.48 -2.69
CA SER A 170 1.73 -15.25 -1.57
C SER A 170 1.10 -14.82 -0.26
N TYR A 171 1.07 -13.51 0.01
CA TYR A 171 0.50 -12.98 1.24
C TYR A 171 -1.01 -13.17 1.35
N ALA A 172 -1.74 -13.10 0.25
CA ALA A 172 -3.16 -13.41 0.21
C ALA A 172 -3.42 -14.91 0.49
N ASN A 173 -2.61 -15.80 -0.08
CA ASN A 173 -2.71 -17.23 0.19
C ASN A 173 -2.43 -17.54 1.66
N GLU A 174 -1.38 -16.98 2.27
CA GLU A 174 -1.11 -17.15 3.71
C GLU A 174 -2.33 -16.81 4.59
N ARG A 175 -3.12 -15.80 4.24
CA ARG A 175 -4.35 -15.45 4.94
C ARG A 175 -5.43 -16.53 4.79
N VAL A 176 -5.63 -17.04 3.57
CA VAL A 176 -6.54 -18.16 3.32
C VAL A 176 -6.11 -19.40 4.10
N CYS A 177 -4.80 -19.68 4.14
CA CYS A 177 -4.21 -20.79 4.88
C CYS A 177 -4.45 -20.65 6.39
N ALA A 178 -4.26 -19.46 6.95
CA ALA A 178 -4.49 -19.21 8.37
C ALA A 178 -5.93 -19.50 8.79
N VAL A 179 -6.92 -19.12 7.97
CA VAL A 179 -8.35 -19.35 8.25
C VAL A 179 -8.76 -20.82 8.02
N SER A 180 -8.23 -21.45 6.97
CA SER A 180 -8.63 -22.81 6.56
C SER A 180 -7.89 -23.94 7.29
N SER A 181 -6.74 -23.66 7.90
CA SER A 181 -5.95 -24.64 8.65
C SER A 181 -6.74 -25.22 9.84
N ALA A 182 -7.51 -24.39 10.54
CA ALA A 182 -8.37 -24.80 11.65
C ALA A 182 -9.49 -25.77 11.23
N ALA A 183 -9.84 -25.82 9.93
CA ALA A 183 -10.88 -26.68 9.38
C ALA A 183 -10.33 -27.87 8.56
N GLY A 184 -9.01 -28.03 8.45
CA GLY A 184 -8.38 -29.15 7.72
C GLY A 184 -8.54 -29.12 6.20
N VAL A 185 -9.07 -28.04 5.61
CA VAL A 185 -9.41 -27.92 4.17
C VAL A 185 -8.46 -27.01 3.39
N TYR A 186 -7.20 -26.94 3.83
CA TYR A 186 -6.17 -26.02 3.34
C TYR A 186 -6.05 -25.95 1.81
N TRP A 187 -5.74 -27.07 1.15
CA TRP A 187 -5.45 -27.07 -0.30
C TRP A 187 -6.67 -26.70 -1.15
N GLN A 188 -7.85 -27.11 -0.70
CA GLN A 188 -9.12 -26.83 -1.36
C GLN A 188 -9.47 -25.34 -1.27
N ALA A 189 -9.26 -24.73 -0.10
CA ALA A 189 -9.50 -23.30 0.12
C ALA A 189 -8.56 -22.43 -0.72
N VAL A 190 -7.26 -22.77 -0.76
CA VAL A 190 -6.27 -22.06 -1.58
C VAL A 190 -6.59 -22.19 -3.07
N LEU A 191 -6.94 -23.39 -3.54
CA LEU A 191 -7.29 -23.61 -4.94
C LEU A 191 -8.57 -22.85 -5.33
N ALA A 192 -9.60 -22.87 -4.48
CA ALA A 192 -10.83 -22.13 -4.69
C ALA A 192 -10.58 -20.61 -4.73
N PHE A 193 -9.77 -20.08 -3.80
CA PHE A 193 -9.42 -18.66 -3.77
C PHE A 193 -8.73 -18.22 -5.07
N ASN A 194 -7.72 -18.96 -5.51
CA ASN A 194 -6.99 -18.63 -6.74
C ASN A 194 -7.89 -18.79 -7.99
N ALA A 195 -8.75 -19.82 -8.04
CA ALA A 195 -9.70 -20.00 -9.13
C ALA A 195 -10.70 -18.83 -9.25
N VAL A 196 -11.24 -18.37 -8.11
CA VAL A 196 -12.11 -17.18 -8.05
C VAL A 196 -11.33 -15.94 -8.51
N GLY A 197 -10.08 -15.76 -8.07
CA GLY A 197 -9.22 -14.66 -8.51
C GLY A 197 -9.01 -14.62 -10.02
N VAL A 198 -8.74 -15.77 -10.64
CA VAL A 198 -8.61 -15.89 -12.11
C VAL A 198 -9.93 -15.59 -12.80
N ALA A 199 -11.05 -16.13 -12.32
CA ALA A 199 -12.38 -15.88 -12.88
C ALA A 199 -12.75 -14.39 -12.84
N VAL A 200 -12.53 -13.72 -11.71
CA VAL A 200 -12.76 -12.28 -11.54
C VAL A 200 -11.86 -11.48 -12.48
N THR A 201 -10.60 -11.87 -12.64
CA THR A 201 -9.67 -11.21 -13.57
C THR A 201 -10.13 -11.33 -15.02
N LEU A 202 -10.58 -12.51 -15.44
CA LEU A 202 -11.12 -12.72 -16.78
C LEU A 202 -12.40 -11.92 -17.00
N LEU A 203 -13.31 -11.90 -16.02
CA LEU A 203 -14.52 -11.09 -16.07
C LEU A 203 -14.18 -9.60 -16.21
N CYS A 204 -13.24 -9.08 -15.41
CA CYS A 204 -12.76 -7.69 -15.54
C CYS A 204 -12.20 -7.40 -16.93
N LYS A 205 -11.41 -8.32 -17.51
CA LYS A 205 -10.87 -8.19 -18.87
C LYS A 205 -11.97 -8.15 -19.93
N VAL A 206 -12.99 -9.00 -19.81
CA VAL A 206 -14.14 -9.02 -20.74
C VAL A 206 -14.95 -7.72 -20.61
N CYS A 207 -15.24 -7.29 -19.38
CA CYS A 207 -15.94 -6.03 -19.11
C CYS A 207 -15.18 -4.82 -19.66
N LYS A 208 -13.84 -4.84 -19.65
CA LYS A 208 -13.01 -3.78 -20.25
C LYS A 208 -13.23 -3.60 -21.75
N LYS A 209 -13.52 -4.68 -22.48
CA LYS A 209 -13.83 -4.60 -23.92
C LYS A 209 -15.23 -4.05 -24.20
N ARG A 210 -16.19 -4.26 -23.30
CA ARG A 210 -17.61 -3.91 -23.51
C ARG A 210 -18.02 -2.57 -22.90
N CYS A 211 -17.47 -2.21 -21.74
CA CYS A 211 -17.82 -1.00 -20.98
C CYS A 211 -16.56 -0.32 -20.41
N PRO A 212 -15.69 0.29 -21.24
CA PRO A 212 -14.39 0.83 -20.81
C PRO A 212 -14.49 1.91 -19.72
N ALA A 213 -15.56 2.73 -19.73
CA ALA A 213 -15.79 3.77 -18.73
C ALA A 213 -16.05 3.23 -17.31
N VAL A 214 -16.64 2.04 -17.19
CA VAL A 214 -16.90 1.35 -15.91
C VAL A 214 -15.72 0.45 -15.55
N ALA A 215 -15.16 -0.24 -16.54
CA ALA A 215 -14.07 -1.18 -16.36
C ALA A 215 -12.75 -0.54 -15.93
N ARG A 216 -12.56 0.77 -16.13
CA ARG A 216 -11.42 1.50 -15.54
C ARG A 216 -11.36 1.40 -14.01
N TYR A 217 -12.50 1.11 -13.36
CA TYR A 217 -12.61 0.87 -11.92
C TYR A 217 -13.00 -0.58 -11.59
N SER A 218 -12.70 -1.54 -12.49
CA SER A 218 -13.17 -2.92 -12.34
C SER A 218 -12.75 -3.58 -11.03
N VAL A 219 -11.55 -3.27 -10.52
CA VAL A 219 -11.04 -3.80 -9.25
C VAL A 219 -11.89 -3.32 -8.07
N LEU A 220 -12.30 -2.05 -8.07
CA LEU A 220 -13.19 -1.49 -7.05
C LEU A 220 -14.55 -2.19 -7.09
N TRP A 221 -15.14 -2.32 -8.28
CA TRP A 221 -16.44 -2.98 -8.42
C TRP A 221 -16.39 -4.45 -8.02
N ALA A 222 -15.30 -5.16 -8.35
CA ALA A 222 -15.09 -6.53 -7.91
C ALA A 222 -15.00 -6.62 -6.38
N GLY A 223 -14.23 -5.74 -5.73
CA GLY A 223 -14.11 -5.69 -4.28
C GLY A 223 -15.46 -5.41 -3.59
N VAL A 224 -16.20 -4.40 -4.06
CA VAL A 224 -17.53 -4.06 -3.55
C VAL A 224 -18.51 -5.22 -3.73
N LEU A 225 -18.53 -5.83 -4.91
CA LEU A 225 -19.44 -6.95 -5.21
C LEU A 225 -19.14 -8.17 -4.33
N LEU A 226 -17.88 -8.57 -4.23
CA LEU A 226 -17.48 -9.73 -3.40
C LEU A 226 -17.78 -9.47 -1.91
N THR A 227 -17.53 -8.26 -1.43
CA THR A 227 -17.85 -7.85 -0.06
C THR A 227 -19.37 -7.89 0.18
N ALA A 228 -20.16 -7.36 -0.75
CA ALA A 228 -21.63 -7.39 -0.66
C ALA A 228 -22.17 -8.82 -0.66
N VAL A 229 -21.67 -9.68 -1.56
CA VAL A 229 -22.04 -11.10 -1.62
C VAL A 229 -21.73 -11.81 -0.30
N PHE A 230 -20.55 -11.54 0.30
CA PHE A 230 -20.20 -12.09 1.60
C PHE A 230 -21.18 -11.69 2.71
N TYR A 231 -21.50 -10.40 2.84
CA TYR A 231 -22.41 -9.92 3.87
C TYR A 231 -23.86 -10.40 3.66
N VAL A 232 -24.32 -10.48 2.41
CA VAL A 232 -25.64 -11.05 2.09
C VAL A 232 -25.69 -12.53 2.46
N TRP A 233 -24.64 -13.30 2.14
CA TRP A 233 -24.53 -14.70 2.55
C TRP A 233 -24.54 -14.86 4.07
N ALA A 234 -23.75 -14.04 4.79
CA ALA A 234 -23.68 -14.06 6.25
C ALA A 234 -25.07 -13.78 6.87
N LEU A 235 -25.80 -12.81 6.30
CA LEU A 235 -27.16 -12.48 6.73
C LEU A 235 -28.15 -13.64 6.49
N ILE A 236 -28.11 -14.27 5.32
CA ILE A 236 -28.95 -15.45 5.00
C ILE A 236 -28.66 -16.62 5.94
N LYS A 237 -27.40 -16.81 6.35
CA LYS A 237 -26.98 -17.86 7.27
C LYS A 237 -27.20 -17.50 8.75
N GLY A 238 -27.70 -16.31 9.07
CA GLY A 238 -27.91 -15.86 10.44
C GLY A 238 -26.59 -15.69 11.22
N GLU A 239 -25.48 -15.44 10.53
CA GLU A 239 -24.18 -15.24 11.17
C GLU A 239 -24.15 -13.93 11.96
N THR A 240 -23.76 -14.01 13.22
CA THR A 240 -23.51 -12.82 14.06
C THR A 240 -22.05 -12.37 13.95
N THR A 241 -21.76 -11.12 14.31
CA THR A 241 -20.37 -10.61 14.39
C THR A 241 -19.50 -11.50 15.28
N ALA A 242 -20.04 -11.98 16.41
CA ALA A 242 -19.36 -12.91 17.31
C ALA A 242 -19.07 -14.27 16.65
N SER A 243 -20.00 -14.78 15.84
CA SER A 243 -19.79 -16.02 15.06
C SER A 243 -18.69 -15.84 14.02
N LEU A 244 -18.71 -14.74 13.26
CA LEU A 244 -17.71 -14.44 12.25
C LEU A 244 -16.31 -14.24 12.86
N LEU A 245 -16.22 -13.60 14.03
CA LEU A 245 -14.98 -13.49 14.82
C LEU A 245 -14.47 -14.87 15.27
N LYS A 246 -15.36 -15.70 15.85
CA LYS A 246 -15.00 -17.05 16.31
C LYS A 246 -14.49 -17.93 15.16
N LYS A 247 -15.04 -17.74 13.96
CA LYS A 247 -14.64 -18.46 12.75
C LYS A 247 -13.41 -17.84 12.05
N GLY A 248 -12.86 -16.75 12.58
CA GLY A 248 -11.68 -16.08 12.01
C GLY A 248 -11.94 -15.31 10.71
N TRP A 249 -13.21 -15.05 10.36
CA TRP A 249 -13.56 -14.22 9.19
C TRP A 249 -13.39 -12.72 9.47
N LEU A 250 -13.42 -12.33 10.74
CA LEU A 250 -13.13 -10.98 11.20
C LEU A 250 -11.92 -11.02 12.15
N ALA A 251 -11.00 -10.07 12.00
CA ALA A 251 -9.80 -9.98 12.83
C ALA A 251 -10.07 -9.33 14.20
N SER A 252 -11.04 -8.42 14.27
CA SER A 252 -11.42 -7.72 15.50
C SER A 252 -12.90 -7.33 15.47
N ASP A 253 -13.48 -7.12 16.65
CA ASP A 253 -14.85 -6.63 16.76
C ASP A 253 -14.89 -5.17 16.31
N PRO A 254 -15.64 -4.83 15.23
CA PRO A 254 -15.72 -3.46 14.73
C PRO A 254 -16.35 -2.49 15.73
N ARG A 255 -17.00 -2.98 16.80
CA ARG A 255 -17.60 -2.16 17.87
C ARG A 255 -16.61 -1.82 18.98
N LYS A 256 -15.47 -2.51 19.06
CA LYS A 256 -14.45 -2.22 20.07
C LYS A 256 -13.54 -1.11 19.59
N GLU A 257 -13.22 -0.18 20.49
CA GLU A 257 -12.21 0.83 20.22
C GLU A 257 -10.86 0.16 19.94
N VAL A 258 -10.25 0.55 18.83
CA VAL A 258 -8.87 0.14 18.53
C VAL A 258 -7.96 0.99 19.39
N VAL A 259 -7.52 0.43 20.52
CA VAL A 259 -6.51 1.08 21.35
C VAL A 259 -5.19 1.02 20.61
N LEU A 260 -4.71 2.19 20.19
CA LEU A 260 -3.40 2.31 19.57
C LEU A 260 -2.33 2.11 20.66
N ALA A 261 -1.94 0.87 20.92
CA ALA A 261 -0.75 0.56 21.70
C ALA A 261 0.49 0.84 20.84
N VAL A 262 0.74 2.10 20.46
CA VAL A 262 2.07 2.47 19.98
C VAL A 262 2.99 2.35 21.19
N PRO A 263 4.01 1.47 21.13
CA PRO A 263 4.98 1.36 22.21
C PRO A 263 5.58 2.73 22.47
N ARG A 264 5.63 3.14 23.75
CA ARG A 264 6.23 4.42 24.14
C ARG A 264 7.69 4.43 23.71
N MET A 265 7.98 5.16 22.64
CA MET A 265 9.35 5.42 22.21
C MET A 265 10.03 6.33 23.23
N ALA A 266 11.19 5.93 23.72
CA ALA A 266 11.93 6.66 24.73
C ALA A 266 13.40 6.66 24.37
N LEU A 267 14.04 7.84 24.34
CA LEU A 267 15.48 7.96 24.06
C LEU A 267 16.37 7.06 24.95
N PRO A 268 16.07 6.86 26.26
CA PRO A 268 16.83 5.94 27.09
C PRO A 268 16.77 4.46 26.66
N HIS A 269 15.85 4.08 25.77
CA HIS A 269 15.72 2.71 25.26
C HIS A 269 16.59 2.44 24.03
N ILE A 270 17.31 3.44 23.51
CA ILE A 270 18.21 3.27 22.38
C ILE A 270 19.43 2.45 22.83
N ASP A 271 19.63 1.30 22.20
CA ASP A 271 20.79 0.43 22.34
C ASP A 271 21.63 0.52 21.08
N LEU A 272 22.72 1.27 21.15
CA LEU A 272 23.61 1.49 20.00
C LEU A 272 24.20 0.18 19.48
N ARG A 273 24.49 -0.79 20.35
CA ARG A 273 25.08 -2.07 19.92
C ARG A 273 24.08 -2.86 19.09
N ALA A 274 22.81 -2.88 19.50
CA ALA A 274 21.75 -3.51 18.74
C ALA A 274 21.56 -2.82 17.36
N VAL A 275 21.57 -1.48 17.32
CA VAL A 275 21.47 -0.73 16.05
C VAL A 275 22.64 -1.00 15.11
N LEU A 276 23.87 -1.07 15.64
CA LEU A 276 25.07 -1.36 14.84
C LEU A 276 25.03 -2.77 14.24
N TRP A 277 24.45 -3.74 14.95
CA TRP A 277 24.27 -5.10 14.45
C TRP A 277 23.32 -5.15 13.24
N GLU A 278 22.39 -4.20 13.14
CA GLU A 278 21.42 -4.11 12.05
C GLU A 278 21.91 -3.29 10.83
N ILE A 279 23.17 -2.84 10.81
CA ILE A 279 23.76 -2.13 9.64
C ILE A 279 23.51 -2.88 8.32
N PRO A 280 23.69 -4.21 8.21
CA PRO A 280 23.40 -4.94 6.97
C PRO A 280 21.94 -4.84 6.54
N SER A 281 21.00 -4.92 7.48
CA SER A 281 19.55 -4.79 7.24
C SER A 281 19.20 -3.37 6.80
N ILE A 282 19.76 -2.35 7.49
CA ILE A 282 19.63 -0.93 7.15
C ILE A 282 20.11 -0.68 5.71
N GLY A 283 21.28 -1.22 5.35
CA GLY A 283 21.85 -1.09 4.01
C GLY A 283 20.98 -1.74 2.93
N LYS A 284 20.44 -2.94 3.19
CA LYS A 284 19.52 -3.63 2.26
C LYS A 284 18.23 -2.84 2.01
N ILE A 285 17.64 -2.27 3.07
CA ILE A 285 16.45 -1.41 2.95
C ILE A 285 16.78 -0.18 2.10
N ALA A 286 17.88 0.50 2.39
CA ALA A 286 18.28 1.69 1.64
C ALA A 286 18.55 1.38 0.15
N ALA A 287 19.26 0.29 -0.13
CA ALA A 287 19.52 -0.15 -1.50
C ALA A 287 18.23 -0.48 -2.26
N MET A 288 17.29 -1.18 -1.62
CA MET A 288 15.99 -1.50 -2.23
C MET A 288 15.21 -0.23 -2.55
N ASN A 289 15.15 0.73 -1.62
CA ASN A 289 14.47 2.00 -1.82
C ASN A 289 15.09 2.82 -2.97
N LEU A 290 16.42 2.84 -3.07
CA LEU A 290 17.15 3.50 -4.16
C LEU A 290 16.89 2.85 -5.53
N MET A 291 16.73 1.53 -5.59
CA MET A 291 16.40 0.81 -6.83
C MET A 291 14.95 1.03 -7.27
N GLN A 292 14.03 1.14 -6.31
CA GLN A 292 12.59 1.29 -6.56
C GLN A 292 12.22 2.62 -7.17
N PHE A 293 12.87 3.70 -6.74
CA PHE A 293 12.59 5.05 -7.22
C PHE A 293 12.71 5.18 -8.75
N PRO A 294 13.83 4.83 -9.41
CA PRO A 294 13.93 4.96 -10.87
C PRO A 294 13.00 4.01 -11.64
N ILE A 295 12.52 2.93 -11.02
CA ILE A 295 11.59 1.98 -11.67
C ILE A 295 10.15 2.51 -11.61
N ASN A 296 9.73 3.06 -10.48
CA ASN A 296 8.37 3.55 -10.26
C ASN A 296 8.16 5.00 -10.75
N PHE A 297 9.25 5.74 -10.95
CA PHE A 297 9.23 7.07 -11.54
C PHE A 297 9.79 6.98 -12.96
N PRO A 298 8.95 6.73 -13.97
CA PRO A 298 9.41 6.84 -15.35
C PRO A 298 9.98 8.25 -15.56
N PRO A 299 11.06 8.40 -16.35
CA PRO A 299 11.65 9.70 -16.59
C PRO A 299 10.55 10.68 -17.01
N ALA A 300 10.45 11.83 -16.33
CA ALA A 300 9.37 12.79 -16.45
C ALA A 300 8.92 13.08 -17.90
N LYS A 301 9.87 12.99 -18.84
CA LYS A 301 9.66 13.10 -20.29
C LYS A 301 8.63 12.13 -20.89
N ALA A 302 8.51 10.91 -20.36
CA ALA A 302 7.70 9.83 -20.94
C ALA A 302 6.19 9.97 -20.65
N GLN A 303 5.79 10.71 -19.61
CA GLN A 303 4.38 10.87 -19.24
C GLN A 303 3.85 12.30 -19.37
N THR A 304 4.69 13.33 -19.23
CA THR A 304 4.24 14.73 -19.29
C THR A 304 4.62 15.44 -20.59
N GLY A 305 5.49 14.84 -21.41
CA GLY A 305 6.05 15.49 -22.61
C GLY A 305 6.89 16.73 -22.32
N LYS A 306 7.16 17.04 -21.05
CA LYS A 306 7.94 18.19 -20.62
C LYS A 306 9.13 17.71 -19.79
N SER A 307 10.32 18.14 -20.17
CA SER A 307 11.47 18.15 -19.27
C SER A 307 11.20 19.16 -18.15
N ALA A 308 11.57 18.81 -16.92
CA ALA A 308 11.80 19.80 -15.87
C ALA A 308 12.88 20.80 -16.34
#